data_AF-A0A6G5A518-F1
#
_entry.id   AF-A0A6G5A518-F1
#
_cell.length_a   1.000
_cell.length_b   1.000
_cell.length_c   1.000
_cell.angle_alpha   90.00
_cell.angle_beta   90.00
_cell.angle_gamma   90.00
#
_symmetry.space_group_name_H-M   'P 1'
#
loop_
_entity.id
_entity.type
_entity.pdbx_description
1 polymer ?
#
loop_
_entity_poly.entity_id
_entity_poly.type
_entity_poly.pdbx_seq_one_letter_code
_entity_poly.pdbx_strand_id
1 'polypeptide(L)'
;MKTALVSVLATCLVAVAMSVGGRISPSRQDFASWRSCMVAKLPQDKVQTYENCRNQSRGTDMRKFRQGLECVLSSYNLVNRTDVNLSRMRELAQNVTQQEVRAAFEECPLDDKNKKVGRAVKCLIDHLETSCPVPDEAKRE
;
A
#
# COMPACT_ATOMS: atom_id res chain seq x y z
N MET A 1 46.37 -41.33 -11.21
CA MET A 1 46.09 -40.17 -12.09
C MET A 1 45.21 -39.22 -11.30
N LYS A 2 45.66 -37.99 -11.08
CA LYS A 2 44.95 -36.93 -10.34
C LYS A 2 43.96 -36.26 -11.30
N THR A 3 42.67 -36.29 -10.99
CA THR A 3 41.66 -35.47 -11.67
C THR A 3 41.22 -34.36 -10.72
N ALA A 4 41.66 -33.14 -11.02
CA ALA A 4 41.14 -31.91 -10.44
C ALA A 4 39.85 -31.54 -11.17
N LEU A 5 38.77 -31.30 -10.43
CA LEU A 5 37.56 -30.68 -10.97
C LEU A 5 37.30 -29.38 -10.22
N VAL A 6 37.76 -28.34 -10.91
CA VAL A 6 37.41 -26.92 -10.93
C VAL A 6 36.12 -26.54 -10.18
N SER A 7 36.30 -25.60 -9.26
CA SER A 7 35.28 -24.75 -8.66
C SER A 7 34.55 -23.90 -9.69
N VAL A 8 33.22 -23.87 -9.67
CA VAL A 8 32.43 -22.80 -10.28
C VAL A 8 31.50 -22.24 -9.22
N LEU A 9 31.96 -21.14 -8.60
CA LEU A 9 31.14 -20.24 -7.79
C LEU A 9 30.14 -19.55 -8.72
N ALA A 10 28.91 -20.05 -8.77
CA ALA A 10 27.80 -19.34 -9.41
C ALA A 10 27.24 -18.33 -8.40
N THR A 11 27.88 -17.17 -8.31
CA THR A 11 27.30 -15.97 -7.70
C THR A 11 26.10 -15.52 -8.55
N CYS A 12 24.88 -15.83 -8.09
CA CYS A 12 23.68 -15.16 -8.60
C CYS A 12 23.71 -13.70 -8.17
N LEU A 13 24.40 -12.88 -8.95
CA LEU A 13 24.23 -11.44 -9.02
C LEU A 13 22.78 -11.20 -9.44
N VAL A 14 21.89 -10.98 -8.47
CA VAL A 14 20.57 -10.40 -8.75
C VAL A 14 20.84 -8.97 -9.19
N ALA A 15 20.95 -8.78 -10.50
CA ALA A 15 21.01 -7.48 -11.12
C ALA A 15 19.74 -6.72 -10.69
N VAL A 16 19.94 -5.74 -9.80
CA VAL A 16 18.96 -4.69 -9.52
C VAL A 16 18.82 -3.90 -10.82
N ALA A 17 17.85 -4.29 -11.64
CA ALA A 17 17.39 -3.47 -12.73
C ALA A 17 16.70 -2.25 -12.10
N MET A 18 17.41 -1.13 -12.08
CA MET A 18 16.79 0.17 -11.90
C MET A 18 16.06 0.51 -13.21
N SER A 19 14.79 0.14 -13.33
CA SER A 19 13.92 0.64 -14.40
C SER A 19 13.31 1.99 -13.99
N VAL A 20 13.61 2.98 -14.81
CA VAL A 20 13.24 4.39 -14.69
C VAL A 20 11.81 4.57 -15.20
N GLY A 21 10.91 4.97 -14.29
CA GLY A 21 9.69 5.75 -14.51
C GLY A 21 8.97 5.68 -15.87
N GLY A 22 8.22 4.60 -16.11
CA GLY A 22 7.02 4.59 -16.95
C GLY A 22 5.76 4.65 -16.08
N ARG A 23 4.62 5.10 -16.62
CA ARG A 23 3.31 4.99 -15.95
C ARG A 23 2.34 4.35 -16.93
N ILE A 24 2.34 3.02 -17.03
CA ILE A 24 1.19 2.32 -17.62
C ILE A 24 0.09 2.21 -16.55
N SER A 25 -1.12 2.63 -16.92
CA SER A 25 -2.30 2.43 -16.06
C SER A 25 -2.82 1.01 -16.27
N PRO A 26 -2.98 0.19 -15.23
CA PRO A 26 -3.62 -1.12 -15.35
C PRO A 26 -4.99 -1.01 -16.03
N SER A 27 -5.45 -2.09 -16.69
CA SER A 27 -6.80 -2.11 -17.24
C SER A 27 -7.82 -1.81 -16.13
N ARG A 28 -9.00 -1.28 -16.48
CA ARG A 28 -10.03 -0.97 -15.47
C ARG A 28 -10.41 -2.21 -14.63
N GLN A 29 -10.35 -3.40 -15.23
CA GLN A 29 -10.67 -4.65 -14.56
C GLN A 29 -9.54 -5.10 -13.62
N ASP A 30 -8.28 -4.93 -14.01
CA ASP A 30 -7.12 -5.21 -13.16
C ASP A 30 -7.10 -4.28 -11.95
N PHE A 31 -7.35 -2.99 -12.18
CA PHE A 31 -7.48 -2.02 -11.11
C PHE A 31 -8.64 -2.36 -10.16
N ALA A 32 -9.79 -2.78 -10.70
CA ALA A 32 -10.94 -3.16 -9.88
C ALA A 32 -10.64 -4.39 -9.00
N SER A 33 -9.95 -5.39 -9.55
CA SER A 33 -9.55 -6.60 -8.83
C SER A 33 -8.51 -6.30 -7.76
N TRP A 34 -7.48 -5.53 -8.09
CA TRP A 34 -6.47 -5.06 -7.15
C TRP A 34 -7.10 -4.26 -6.01
N ARG A 35 -7.97 -3.29 -6.33
CA ARG A 35 -8.73 -2.54 -5.33
C ARG A 35 -9.58 -3.44 -4.45
N SER A 36 -10.26 -4.42 -5.03
CA SER A 36 -11.10 -5.34 -4.27
C SER A 36 -10.26 -6.10 -3.24
N CYS A 37 -9.05 -6.54 -3.61
CA CYS A 37 -8.10 -7.13 -2.68
C CYS A 37 -7.74 -6.15 -1.56
N MET A 38 -7.34 -4.92 -1.91
CA MET A 38 -6.97 -3.87 -0.95
C MET A 38 -8.08 -3.60 0.08
N VAL A 39 -9.31 -3.46 -0.39
CA VAL A 39 -10.47 -3.14 0.46
C VAL A 39 -10.83 -4.31 1.36
N ALA A 40 -10.65 -5.56 0.90
CA ALA A 40 -10.89 -6.74 1.72
C ALA A 40 -9.91 -6.87 2.90
N LYS A 41 -8.79 -6.15 2.88
CA LYS A 41 -7.84 -6.07 4.01
C LYS A 41 -8.22 -5.03 5.05
N LEU A 42 -9.22 -4.19 4.79
CA LEU A 42 -9.71 -3.23 5.77
C LEU A 42 -10.65 -3.92 6.77
N PRO A 43 -10.72 -3.44 8.02
CA PRO A 43 -11.77 -3.87 8.94
C PRO A 43 -13.16 -3.63 8.36
N GLN A 44 -14.10 -4.52 8.67
CA GLN A 44 -15.43 -4.53 8.05
C GLN A 44 -16.21 -3.22 8.25
N ASP A 45 -16.10 -2.60 9.42
CA ASP A 45 -16.73 -1.30 9.69
C ASP A 45 -16.13 -0.16 8.86
N LYS A 46 -14.90 -0.32 8.36
CA LYS A 46 -14.20 0.66 7.52
C LYS A 46 -14.44 0.49 6.03
N VAL A 47 -14.84 -0.71 5.58
CA VAL A 47 -15.20 -0.96 4.17
C VAL A 47 -16.33 -0.04 3.72
N GLN A 48 -17.36 0.14 4.56
CA GLN A 48 -18.48 1.03 4.22
C GLN A 48 -18.04 2.50 4.16
N THR A 49 -17.20 2.94 5.09
CA THR A 49 -16.62 4.30 5.07
C THR A 49 -15.83 4.53 3.78
N TYR A 50 -15.00 3.56 3.40
CA TYR A 50 -14.23 3.60 2.17
C TYR A 50 -15.14 3.74 0.93
N GLU A 51 -16.13 2.86 0.78
CA GLU A 51 -16.98 2.85 -0.43
C GLU A 51 -17.85 4.10 -0.54
N ASN A 52 -18.41 4.58 0.58
CA ASN A 52 -19.19 5.82 0.61
C ASN A 52 -18.34 7.01 0.10
N CYS A 53 -17.13 7.15 0.62
CA CYS A 53 -16.23 8.23 0.26
C CYS A 53 -15.73 8.10 -1.19
N ARG A 54 -15.36 6.89 -1.62
CA ARG A 54 -14.93 6.61 -3.01
C ARG A 54 -16.04 6.94 -4.01
N ASN A 55 -17.29 6.56 -3.73
CA ASN A 55 -18.41 6.75 -4.65
C ASN A 55 -18.82 8.21 -4.81
N GLN A 56 -18.60 9.03 -3.77
CA GLN A 56 -18.81 10.49 -3.82
C GLN A 56 -17.62 11.25 -4.43
N SER A 57 -16.46 10.61 -4.49
CA SER A 57 -15.21 11.20 -4.99
C SER A 57 -15.22 11.38 -6.52
N ARG A 58 -14.55 12.45 -6.98
CA ARG A 58 -14.41 12.80 -8.40
C ARG A 58 -12.99 12.57 -8.89
N GLY A 59 -12.84 12.33 -10.20
CA GLY A 59 -11.53 12.16 -10.86
C GLY A 59 -11.23 10.71 -11.26
N THR A 60 -9.93 10.38 -11.36
CA THR A 60 -9.45 9.06 -11.78
C THR A 60 -9.72 7.99 -10.72
N ASP A 61 -9.75 6.72 -11.14
CA ASP A 61 -10.00 5.60 -10.21
C ASP A 61 -8.97 5.54 -9.07
N MET A 62 -7.70 5.79 -9.36
CA MET A 62 -6.65 5.88 -8.35
C MET A 62 -6.85 7.06 -7.38
N ARG A 63 -7.33 8.21 -7.87
CA ARG A 63 -7.65 9.36 -7.00
C ARG A 63 -8.81 9.02 -6.06
N LYS A 64 -9.90 8.45 -6.60
CA LYS A 64 -11.05 8.02 -5.79
C LYS A 64 -10.66 6.95 -4.77
N PHE A 65 -9.79 6.02 -5.17
CA PHE A 65 -9.24 4.99 -4.28
C PHE A 65 -8.48 5.58 -3.10
N ARG A 66 -7.56 6.52 -3.36
CA ARG A 66 -6.80 7.22 -2.32
C ARG A 66 -7.71 8.04 -1.40
N GLN A 67 -8.72 8.71 -1.96
CA GLN A 67 -9.70 9.46 -1.15
C GLN A 67 -10.53 8.53 -0.26
N GLY A 68 -10.91 7.34 -0.74
CA GLY A 68 -11.54 6.31 0.09
C GLY A 68 -10.68 5.92 1.30
N LEU A 69 -9.37 5.71 1.09
CA LEU A 69 -8.44 5.39 2.18
C LEU A 69 -8.18 6.57 3.13
N GLU A 70 -8.15 7.80 2.61
CA GLU A 70 -8.11 9.00 3.43
C GLU A 70 -9.33 9.08 4.37
N CYS A 71 -10.52 8.77 3.86
CA CYS A 71 -11.73 8.67 4.68
C CYS A 71 -11.65 7.56 5.74
N VAL A 72 -11.01 6.43 5.44
CA VAL A 72 -10.73 5.40 6.45
C VAL A 72 -9.84 5.96 7.55
N LEU A 73 -8.71 6.61 7.23
CA LEU A 73 -7.86 7.25 8.23
C LEU A 73 -8.61 8.32 9.05
N SER A 74 -9.45 9.11 8.39
CA SER A 74 -10.29 10.11 9.04
C SER A 74 -11.28 9.48 10.03
N SER A 75 -11.86 8.31 9.71
CA SER A 75 -12.77 7.59 10.61
C SER A 75 -12.12 7.04 11.88
N TYR A 76 -10.78 6.96 11.91
CA TYR A 76 -10.00 6.68 13.11
C TYR A 76 -9.68 7.95 13.92
N ASN A 77 -10.21 9.11 13.52
CA ASN A 77 -9.87 10.43 14.03
C ASN A 77 -8.36 10.75 13.90
N LEU A 78 -7.71 10.23 12.86
CA LEU A 78 -6.29 10.46 12.61
C LEU A 78 -6.02 11.70 11.78
N VAL A 79 -6.97 12.14 10.96
CA VAL A 79 -6.77 13.23 10.00
C VAL A 79 -7.33 14.54 10.55
N ASN A 80 -6.49 15.58 10.59
CA ASN A 80 -6.88 16.95 10.81
C ASN A 80 -6.45 17.80 9.61
N ARG A 81 -7.43 18.23 8.81
CA ARG A 81 -7.22 18.88 7.50
C ARG A 81 -6.37 17.97 6.59
N THR A 82 -5.09 18.28 6.44
CA THR A 82 -4.14 17.53 5.59
C THR A 82 -3.06 16.81 6.39
N ASP A 83 -3.12 16.90 7.72
CA ASP A 83 -2.15 16.32 8.64
C ASP A 83 -2.72 15.06 9.32
N VAL A 84 -1.85 14.10 9.58
CA VAL A 84 -2.14 12.83 10.27
C VAL A 84 -1.48 12.85 11.64
N ASN A 85 -2.23 12.48 12.67
CA ASN A 85 -1.70 12.28 14.02
C ASN A 85 -0.97 10.93 14.10
N LEU A 86 0.34 10.96 13.83
CA LEU A 86 1.20 9.77 13.80
C LEU A 86 1.28 9.05 15.17
N SER A 87 1.34 9.81 16.27
CA SER A 87 1.35 9.23 17.62
C SER A 87 0.07 8.45 17.87
N ARG A 88 -1.09 9.02 17.54
CA ARG A 88 -2.38 8.34 17.68
C ARG A 88 -2.51 7.14 16.75
N MET A 89 -1.95 7.22 15.54
CA MET A 89 -1.93 6.10 14.60
C MET A 89 -1.21 4.90 15.19
N ARG A 90 -0.05 5.12 15.83
CA ARG A 90 0.69 4.07 16.54
C ARG A 90 -0.09 3.49 17.72
N GLU A 91 -0.72 4.33 18.53
CA GLU A 91 -1.55 3.86 19.65
C GLU A 91 -2.70 2.96 19.18
N LEU A 92 -3.34 3.31 18.07
CA LEU A 92 -4.48 2.56 17.53
C LEU A 92 -4.07 1.21 16.93
N ALA A 93 -2.80 0.98 16.62
CA ALA A 93 -2.32 -0.28 16.06
C ALA A 93 -2.75 -1.50 16.90
N GLN A 94 -2.73 -1.36 18.23
CA GLN A 94 -3.12 -2.42 19.17
C GLN A 94 -4.58 -2.86 19.02
N ASN A 95 -5.44 -2.00 18.48
CA ASN A 95 -6.87 -2.25 18.31
C ASN A 95 -7.21 -2.75 16.89
N VAL A 96 -6.25 -2.74 15.96
CA VAL A 96 -6.46 -3.19 14.58
C VAL A 96 -6.17 -4.68 14.49
N THR A 97 -7.16 -5.44 14.03
CA THR A 97 -7.04 -6.91 13.91
C THR A 97 -6.51 -7.37 12.55
N GLN A 98 -6.67 -6.55 11.51
CA GLN A 98 -6.18 -6.84 10.16
C GLN A 98 -4.66 -6.62 10.12
N GLN A 99 -3.92 -7.69 9.81
CA GLN A 99 -2.47 -7.73 9.93
C GLN A 99 -1.78 -6.60 9.16
N GLU A 100 -2.16 -6.38 7.90
CA GLU A 100 -1.53 -5.40 7.03
C GLU A 100 -1.85 -3.96 7.47
N VAL A 101 -3.07 -3.70 7.95
CA VAL A 101 -3.46 -2.39 8.48
C VAL A 101 -2.75 -2.12 9.82
N ARG A 102 -2.64 -3.14 10.68
CA ARG A 102 -1.89 -3.04 11.93
C ARG A 102 -0.41 -2.73 11.67
N ALA A 103 0.23 -3.46 10.76
CA ALA A 103 1.62 -3.22 10.37
C ALA A 103 1.81 -1.79 9.86
N ALA A 104 0.90 -1.29 9.01
CA ALA A 104 0.93 0.10 8.57
C ALA A 104 0.80 1.10 9.73
N PHE A 105 -0.03 0.81 10.73
CA PHE A 105 -0.22 1.68 11.89
C PHE A 105 0.98 1.65 12.85
N GLU A 106 1.77 0.58 12.87
CA GLU A 106 3.02 0.48 13.64
C GLU A 106 4.18 1.17 12.93
N GLU A 107 4.31 0.95 11.61
CA GLU A 107 5.49 1.33 10.84
C GLU A 107 5.39 2.70 10.17
N CYS A 108 4.23 3.09 9.61
CA CYS A 108 4.09 4.39 8.93
C CYS A 108 4.40 5.59 9.86
N PRO A 109 4.04 5.57 11.15
CA PRO A 109 4.42 6.63 12.09
C PRO A 109 5.91 6.78 12.38
N LEU A 110 6.78 5.87 11.90
CA LEU A 110 8.23 5.98 12.06
C LEU A 110 8.87 6.98 11.08
N ASP A 111 8.18 7.34 9.98
CA ASP A 111 8.59 8.40 9.06
C ASP A 111 7.72 9.64 9.24
N ASP A 112 8.31 10.72 9.77
CA ASP A 112 7.63 12.00 10.00
C ASP A 112 7.03 12.61 8.72
N LYS A 113 7.51 12.24 7.53
CA LYS A 113 6.91 12.68 6.25
C LYS A 113 5.49 12.16 6.09
N ASN A 114 5.14 11.05 6.75
CA ASN A 114 3.78 10.51 6.76
C ASN A 114 2.81 11.38 7.57
N LYS A 115 3.27 12.44 8.24
CA LYS A 115 2.38 13.45 8.81
C LYS A 115 1.47 14.05 7.74
N LYS A 116 1.85 14.07 6.46
CA LYS A 116 0.94 14.50 5.38
C LYS A 116 0.04 13.35 4.94
N VAL A 117 -1.26 13.59 4.87
CA VAL A 117 -2.28 12.57 4.54
C VAL A 117 -1.98 11.81 3.27
N GLY A 118 -1.52 12.48 2.21
CA GLY A 118 -1.15 11.80 0.96
C GLY A 118 0.03 10.83 1.10
N ARG A 119 0.97 11.11 2.02
CA ARG A 119 2.11 10.24 2.34
C ARG A 119 1.70 9.09 3.25
N ALA A 120 0.90 9.35 4.29
CA ALA A 120 0.30 8.29 5.12
C ALA A 120 -0.55 7.32 4.29
N VAL A 121 -1.40 7.82 3.40
CA VAL A 121 -2.20 6.98 2.49
C VAL A 121 -1.30 6.16 1.58
N LYS A 122 -0.22 6.73 1.03
CA LYS A 122 0.75 5.96 0.26
C LYS A 122 1.38 4.85 1.11
N CYS A 123 1.83 5.16 2.31
CA CYS A 123 2.45 4.16 3.19
C CYS A 123 1.46 3.02 3.53
N LEU A 124 0.20 3.35 3.83
CA LEU A 124 -0.84 2.33 4.02
C LEU A 124 -1.00 1.43 2.78
N ILE A 125 -1.04 2.01 1.57
CA ILE A 125 -1.11 1.24 0.33
C ILE A 125 0.08 0.30 0.20
N ASP A 126 1.29 0.78 0.45
CA ASP A 126 2.52 -0.02 0.34
C ASP A 126 2.47 -1.25 1.26
N HIS A 127 1.89 -1.14 2.47
CA HIS A 127 1.65 -2.28 3.35
C HIS A 127 0.56 -3.23 2.85
N LEU A 128 -0.54 -2.71 2.31
CA LEU A 128 -1.59 -3.56 1.76
C LEU A 128 -1.13 -4.30 0.49
N GLU A 129 -0.21 -3.70 -0.30
CA GLU A 129 0.39 -4.30 -1.50
C GLU A 129 1.23 -5.55 -1.21
N THR A 130 1.68 -5.73 0.04
CA THR A 130 2.44 -6.93 0.43
C THR A 130 1.65 -8.22 0.19
N SER A 131 0.33 -8.20 0.36
CA SER A 131 -0.57 -9.34 0.12
C SER A 131 -1.59 -9.12 -0.98
N CYS A 132 -1.65 -7.90 -1.54
CA CYS A 132 -2.44 -7.53 -2.70
C CYS A 132 -1.54 -6.95 -3.79
N PRO A 133 -0.66 -7.78 -4.39
CA PRO A 133 0.30 -7.29 -5.36
C PRO A 133 -0.41 -6.65 -6.55
N VAL A 134 0.18 -5.58 -7.09
CA VAL A 134 -0.20 -5.03 -8.39
C VAL A 134 -0.10 -6.17 -9.42
N PRO A 135 -1.12 -6.39 -10.28
CA PRO A 135 -1.10 -7.45 -11.29
C PRO A 135 0.19 -7.40 -12.12
N ASP A 136 0.78 -8.57 -12.42
CA ASP A 136 2.13 -8.64 -13.01
C ASP A 136 2.21 -7.98 -14.41
N GLU A 137 1.10 -7.86 -15.13
CA GLU A 137 1.01 -7.10 -16.39
C GLU A 137 1.14 -5.59 -16.19
N ALA A 138 0.95 -5.09 -14.97
CA ALA A 138 1.22 -3.72 -14.56
C ALA A 138 2.60 -3.55 -13.88
N LYS A 139 3.34 -4.65 -13.64
CA LYS A 139 4.72 -4.64 -13.13
C LYS A 139 5.79 -4.81 -14.21
N ARG A 140 5.44 -5.24 -15.42
CA ARG A 140 6.38 -5.33 -16.55
C ARG A 140 6.67 -3.94 -17.11
N GLU A 141 7.48 -3.17 -16.37
CA GLU A 141 8.27 -2.01 -16.83
C GLU A 141 9.67 -2.03 -16.19
#